data_AF-A0A5J4X8V6-F1
#
_entry.id   AF-A0A5J4X8V6-F1
#
_cell.length_a   1.000
_cell.length_b   1.000
_cell.length_c   1.000
_cell.angle_alpha   90.00
_cell.angle_beta   90.00
_cell.angle_gamma   90.00
#
_symmetry.space_group_name_H-M   'P 1'
#
loop_
_entity.id
_entity.type
_entity.pdbx_description
1 polymer ?
#
loop_
_entity_poly.entity_id
_entity_poly.type
_entity_poly.pdbx_seq_one_letter_code
_entity_poly.pdbx_strand_id
1 'polypeptide(L)'
;MINGQYKTTLATSIKPTDLASFAKDFGSNTNQSKGLFPYEAFESMLKNKTMSDEDYLIYLNDAKNYATRWDYLQHYNELDIQIMTQPLDNIINWFYQYNVDMLSFMSLAANANAIKYAIAYKDFDLNVNYPQQSKKSTPFILSQSYWNSKVIGYNIQDKQKHRKTNNNVTINDYEYYKDLFEHSNCVICGDKFIMDNKPTLDRNDNRLPHIKSNCQPSCLYCNRYKSDNYEKVTRLFIQLRRYCNINRLPQTIVNDEIYQLIRRNITGGLSNVMHRYNRANIDTIK
;
A
#
# COMPACT_ATOMS: atom_id res chain seq x y z
N MET A 1 -23.87 25.41 -17.92
CA MET A 1 -23.09 25.13 -19.14
C MET A 1 -21.68 25.67 -18.92
N ILE A 2 -20.75 24.80 -18.55
CA ILE A 2 -19.35 25.13 -18.29
C ILE A 2 -18.55 24.47 -19.42
N ASN A 3 -17.94 25.25 -20.31
CA ASN A 3 -16.98 24.75 -21.29
C ASN A 3 -15.61 25.35 -20.93
N GLY A 4 -14.92 24.70 -19.99
CA GLY A 4 -13.50 24.89 -19.75
C GLY A 4 -12.72 23.77 -20.43
N GLN A 5 -11.97 24.08 -21.48
CA GLN A 5 -10.96 23.17 -22.03
C GLN A 5 -9.60 23.52 -21.43
N TYR A 6 -9.25 22.83 -20.35
CA TYR A 6 -7.86 22.71 -19.90
C TYR A 6 -7.13 21.71 -20.79
N LYS A 7 -5.99 22.10 -21.36
CA LYS A 7 -5.04 21.18 -22.02
C LYS A 7 -3.68 21.28 -21.31
N THR A 8 -3.41 20.31 -20.45
CA THR A 8 -2.08 19.98 -19.91
C THR A 8 -1.58 18.69 -20.55
N THR A 9 -0.37 18.69 -21.14
CA THR A 9 0.58 17.55 -21.15
C THR A 9 1.96 18.06 -21.64
N LEU A 10 2.92 18.35 -20.75
CA LEU A 10 3.95 17.47 -20.16
C LEU A 10 4.85 16.75 -21.18
N ALA A 11 6.14 17.08 -21.06
CA ALA A 11 7.29 16.45 -21.66
C ALA A 11 7.35 14.96 -21.30
N THR A 12 7.32 14.08 -22.30
CA THR A 12 7.86 12.71 -22.21
C THR A 12 7.93 12.13 -23.62
N SER A 13 9.08 12.26 -24.29
CA SER A 13 9.64 11.24 -25.18
C SER A 13 11.02 11.68 -25.70
N ILE A 14 12.04 11.56 -24.86
CA ILE A 14 13.43 11.50 -25.36
C ILE A 14 13.88 10.07 -25.10
N LYS A 15 14.03 9.28 -26.16
CA LYS A 15 14.75 7.99 -26.12
C LYS A 15 16.19 8.29 -25.70
N PRO A 16 16.91 7.35 -25.06
CA PRO A 16 18.28 7.61 -24.60
C PRO A 16 19.21 7.68 -25.82
N THR A 17 19.26 8.85 -26.45
CA THR A 17 20.42 9.31 -27.22
C THR A 17 21.51 9.65 -26.21
N ASP A 18 22.72 9.23 -26.51
CA ASP A 18 23.85 9.31 -25.60
C ASP A 18 24.09 10.77 -25.15
N LEU A 19 24.54 10.97 -23.91
CA LEU A 19 24.73 12.30 -23.32
C LEU A 19 25.65 13.20 -24.18
N ALA A 20 26.57 12.60 -24.94
CA ALA A 20 27.46 13.27 -25.88
C ALA A 20 26.75 13.66 -27.18
N SER A 21 25.75 12.93 -27.67
CA SER A 21 24.91 13.36 -28.80
C SER A 21 23.97 14.50 -28.40
N PHE A 22 23.41 14.47 -27.18
CA PHE A 22 22.64 15.60 -26.62
C PHE A 22 23.50 16.86 -26.46
N ALA A 23 24.73 16.71 -25.95
CA ALA A 23 25.69 17.81 -25.83
C ALA A 23 26.20 18.31 -27.19
N LYS A 24 26.16 17.51 -28.27
CA LYS A 24 26.57 17.93 -29.62
C LYS A 24 25.45 18.66 -30.36
N ASP A 25 24.21 18.23 -30.17
CA ASP A 25 23.02 18.84 -30.78
C ASP A 25 22.62 20.16 -30.09
N PHE A 26 22.89 20.29 -28.79
CA PHE A 26 22.57 21.50 -27.99
C PHE A 26 23.79 22.28 -27.50
N GLY A 27 25.00 21.73 -27.65
CA GLY A 27 26.28 22.37 -27.32
C GLY A 27 27.19 22.40 -28.54
N SER A 28 26.80 23.17 -29.55
CA SER A 28 27.72 23.62 -30.59
C SER A 28 27.85 25.14 -30.54
N ASN A 29 29.03 25.64 -30.89
CA ASN A 29 29.45 27.04 -30.84
C ASN A 29 28.72 27.94 -31.88
N THR A 30 27.40 27.83 -31.97
CA THR A 30 26.51 28.69 -32.79
C THR A 30 25.52 29.50 -31.96
N ASN A 31 25.60 29.45 -30.62
CA ASN A 31 24.91 30.39 -29.72
C ASN A 31 25.51 31.83 -29.76
N GLN A 32 26.06 32.23 -30.91
CA GLN A 32 26.39 33.61 -31.25
C GLN A 32 25.41 34.23 -32.25
N SER A 33 24.28 33.59 -32.59
CA SER A 33 23.21 34.33 -33.25
C SER A 33 22.46 35.17 -32.21
N LYS A 34 22.65 36.48 -32.25
CA LYS A 34 21.81 37.50 -31.61
C LYS A 34 20.42 37.55 -32.26
N GLY A 35 19.74 36.41 -32.39
CA GLY A 35 18.63 36.23 -33.33
C GLY A 35 17.35 35.69 -32.71
N LEU A 36 16.24 36.16 -33.28
CA LEU A 36 14.88 35.64 -33.10
C LEU A 36 14.80 34.19 -33.64
N PHE A 37 13.85 33.40 -33.14
CA PHE A 37 13.54 32.09 -33.70
C PHE A 37 13.02 32.26 -35.14
N PRO A 38 13.50 31.47 -36.11
CA PRO A 38 12.93 31.47 -37.46
C PRO A 38 11.53 30.84 -37.44
N TYR A 39 10.69 31.18 -38.42
CA TYR A 39 9.28 30.73 -38.48
C TYR A 39 9.16 29.20 -38.44
N GLU A 40 10.06 28.52 -39.14
CA GLU A 40 10.12 27.05 -39.25
C GLU A 40 10.37 26.37 -37.89
N ALA A 41 10.97 27.09 -36.92
CA ALA A 41 11.21 26.54 -35.58
C ALA A 41 9.91 26.32 -34.78
N PHE A 42 8.78 26.87 -35.23
CA PHE A 42 7.48 26.71 -34.60
C PHE A 42 6.62 25.62 -35.28
N GLU A 43 7.14 24.95 -36.32
CA GLU A 43 6.46 23.83 -36.95
C GLU A 43 6.61 22.56 -36.11
N SER A 44 5.48 21.99 -35.68
CA SER A 44 5.44 20.76 -34.90
C SER A 44 4.87 19.61 -35.73
N MET A 45 5.77 18.79 -36.28
CA MET A 45 5.41 17.56 -37.00
C MET A 45 4.65 16.56 -36.10
N LEU A 46 4.98 16.50 -34.81
CA LEU A 46 4.32 15.61 -33.84
C LEU A 46 2.87 15.98 -33.57
N LYS A 47 2.55 17.28 -33.56
CA LYS A 47 1.20 17.78 -33.31
C LYS A 47 0.44 18.12 -34.58
N ASN A 48 1.08 17.98 -35.75
CA ASN A 48 0.63 18.47 -37.04
C ASN A 48 0.09 19.91 -36.95
N LYS A 49 0.89 20.78 -36.31
CA LYS A 49 0.54 22.17 -36.06
C LYS A 49 1.67 23.08 -36.53
N THR A 50 1.30 24.11 -37.26
CA THR A 50 2.14 25.26 -37.56
C THR A 50 1.59 26.47 -36.81
N MET A 51 2.45 27.44 -36.55
CA MET A 51 2.03 28.76 -36.08
C MET A 51 1.35 29.51 -37.23
N SER A 52 0.48 30.47 -36.96
CA SER A 52 0.00 31.39 -38.00
C SER A 52 0.98 32.56 -38.18
N ASP A 53 0.88 33.24 -39.32
CA ASP A 53 1.66 34.46 -39.56
C ASP A 53 1.36 35.54 -38.52
N GLU A 54 0.10 35.66 -38.07
CA GLU A 54 -0.26 36.61 -37.00
C GLU A 54 0.42 36.26 -35.66
N ASP A 55 0.40 34.99 -35.27
CA ASP A 55 1.04 34.53 -34.03
C ASP A 55 2.57 34.73 -34.09
N TYR A 56 3.18 34.58 -35.28
CA TYR A 56 4.60 34.88 -35.47
C TYR A 56 4.90 36.38 -35.30
N LEU A 57 4.04 37.27 -35.82
CA LEU A 57 4.20 38.71 -35.63
C LEU A 57 4.08 39.10 -34.15
N ILE A 58 3.20 38.43 -33.39
CA ILE A 58 3.10 38.61 -31.93
C ILE A 58 4.41 38.22 -31.26
N TYR A 59 4.96 37.05 -31.60
CA TYR A 59 6.28 36.61 -31.11
C TYR A 59 7.39 37.61 -31.42
N LEU A 60 7.50 38.06 -32.68
CA LEU A 60 8.53 39.01 -33.11
C LEU A 60 8.43 40.33 -32.37
N ASN A 61 7.22 40.76 -32.03
CA ASN A 61 7.02 42.00 -31.28
C ASN A 61 7.41 41.84 -29.81
N ASP A 62 7.02 40.74 -29.17
CA ASP A 62 7.33 40.50 -27.76
C ASP A 62 8.82 40.20 -27.52
N ALA A 63 9.45 39.44 -28.42
CA ALA A 63 10.85 39.06 -28.30
C ALA A 63 11.83 40.25 -28.35
N LYS A 64 11.39 41.43 -28.82
CA LYS A 64 12.16 42.70 -28.73
C LYS A 64 12.45 43.13 -27.29
N ASN A 65 11.65 42.66 -26.34
CA ASN A 65 11.81 42.98 -24.92
C ASN A 65 13.00 42.25 -24.26
N TYR A 66 13.66 41.33 -24.97
CA TYR A 66 14.69 40.45 -24.43
C TYR A 66 16.00 40.59 -25.22
N ALA A 67 17.14 40.55 -24.51
CA ALA A 67 18.45 40.75 -25.13
C ALA A 67 18.87 39.55 -25.99
N THR A 68 18.47 38.35 -25.60
CA THR A 68 18.76 37.12 -26.32
C THR A 68 17.54 36.20 -26.38
N ARG A 69 17.58 35.26 -27.32
CA ARG A 69 16.61 34.16 -27.41
C ARG A 69 16.55 33.32 -26.12
N TRP A 70 17.67 33.19 -25.41
CA TRP A 70 17.74 32.47 -24.15
C TRP A 70 17.01 33.20 -23.04
N ASP A 71 17.15 34.54 -22.96
CA ASP A 71 16.43 35.34 -21.97
C ASP A 71 14.91 35.26 -22.18
N TYR A 72 14.46 35.28 -23.45
CA TYR A 72 13.06 35.06 -23.81
C TYR A 72 12.55 33.69 -23.33
N LEU A 73 13.29 32.62 -23.64
CA LEU A 73 12.92 31.27 -23.23
C LEU A 73 12.91 31.10 -21.72
N GLN A 74 13.94 31.61 -21.04
CA GLN A 74 14.07 31.53 -19.60
C GLN A 74 12.89 32.24 -18.91
N HIS A 75 12.57 33.46 -19.34
CA HIS A 75 11.45 34.23 -18.79
C HIS A 75 10.13 33.45 -18.86
N TYR A 76 9.76 32.93 -20.03
CA TYR A 76 8.51 32.20 -20.18
C TYR A 76 8.51 30.84 -19.46
N ASN A 77 9.65 30.13 -19.42
CA ASN A 77 9.76 28.91 -18.62
C ASN A 77 9.60 29.19 -17.12
N GLU A 78 10.20 30.27 -16.62
CA GLU A 78 10.04 30.70 -15.22
C GLU A 78 8.60 31.13 -14.93
N LEU A 79 7.98 31.89 -15.84
CA LEU A 79 6.58 32.31 -15.74
C LEU A 79 5.63 31.09 -15.67
N ASP A 80 5.82 30.12 -16.57
CA ASP A 80 5.04 28.88 -16.62
C ASP A 80 5.19 28.05 -15.33
N ILE A 81 6.37 28.05 -14.71
CA ILE A 81 6.59 27.38 -13.42
C ILE A 81 5.94 28.17 -12.29
N GLN A 82 6.11 29.49 -12.27
CA GLN A 82 5.62 30.37 -11.20
C GLN A 82 4.10 30.27 -11.04
N ILE A 83 3.36 30.23 -12.16
CA ILE A 83 1.90 30.08 -12.13
C ILE A 83 1.46 28.70 -11.61
N MET A 84 2.32 27.68 -11.72
CA MET A 84 2.03 26.30 -11.28
C MET A 84 2.39 26.06 -9.81
N THR A 85 3.35 26.80 -9.25
CA THR A 85 3.81 26.61 -7.87
C THR A 85 2.69 26.78 -6.85
N GLN A 86 1.94 27.89 -6.90
CA GLN A 86 0.90 28.18 -5.92
C GLN A 86 -0.25 27.15 -5.94
N PRO A 87 -0.80 26.74 -7.10
CA PRO A 87 -1.74 25.62 -7.16
C PRO A 87 -1.18 24.32 -6.57
N LEU A 88 0.08 23.96 -6.85
CA LEU A 88 0.68 22.75 -6.30
C LEU A 88 0.78 22.82 -4.76
N ASP A 89 1.24 23.94 -4.20
CA ASP A 89 1.30 24.16 -2.76
C ASP A 89 -0.09 24.04 -2.11
N ASN A 90 -1.12 24.62 -2.73
CA ASN A 90 -2.49 24.50 -2.25
C ASN A 90 -2.97 23.05 -2.22
N ILE A 91 -2.67 22.27 -3.26
CA ILE A 91 -3.07 20.87 -3.33
C ILE A 91 -2.26 20.04 -2.31
N ILE A 92 -0.96 20.30 -2.14
CA ILE A 92 -0.12 19.66 -1.11
C ILE A 92 -0.70 19.90 0.28
N ASN A 93 -0.99 21.16 0.61
CA ASN A 93 -1.59 21.52 1.88
C ASN A 93 -2.96 20.88 2.10
N TRP A 94 -3.77 20.75 1.04
CA TRP A 94 -5.08 20.10 1.12
C TRP A 94 -4.98 18.60 1.47
N PHE A 95 -4.08 17.85 0.82
CA PHE A 95 -3.88 16.43 1.14
C PHE A 95 -3.21 16.22 2.50
N TYR A 96 -2.32 17.14 2.90
CA TYR A 96 -1.63 17.08 4.17
C TYR A 96 -2.60 17.11 5.38
N GLN A 97 -3.74 17.80 5.25
CA GLN A 97 -4.81 17.79 6.28
C GLN A 97 -5.33 16.38 6.61
N TYR A 98 -5.17 15.43 5.70
CA TYR A 98 -5.55 14.03 5.86
C TYR A 98 -4.37 13.10 6.16
N ASN A 99 -3.20 13.65 6.50
CA ASN A 99 -1.93 12.94 6.64
C ASN A 99 -1.52 12.16 5.38
N VAL A 100 -1.92 12.66 4.20
CA VAL A 100 -1.53 12.09 2.90
C VAL A 100 -0.41 12.95 2.32
N ASP A 101 0.79 12.39 2.22
CA ASP A 101 1.89 13.03 1.51
C ASP A 101 1.71 12.85 0.00
N MET A 102 1.36 13.94 -0.70
CA MET A 102 1.17 13.91 -2.15
C MET A 102 2.40 13.39 -2.90
N LEU A 103 3.61 13.73 -2.46
CA LEU A 103 4.85 13.40 -3.17
C LEU A 103 5.18 11.91 -3.12
N SER A 104 4.64 11.20 -2.13
CA SER A 104 4.76 9.75 -1.99
C SER A 104 3.84 8.96 -2.94
N PHE A 105 2.88 9.61 -3.63
CA PHE A 105 1.94 8.93 -4.53
C PHE A 105 2.07 9.38 -5.98
N MET A 106 1.85 8.43 -6.90
CA MET A 106 2.02 8.63 -8.34
C MET A 106 0.92 9.46 -9.02
N SER A 107 -0.23 9.72 -8.37
CA SER A 107 -1.35 10.47 -8.95
C SER A 107 -2.33 11.03 -7.92
N LEU A 108 -3.11 12.05 -8.32
CA LEU A 108 -4.21 12.61 -7.52
C LEU A 108 -5.30 11.57 -7.20
N ALA A 109 -5.54 10.63 -8.11
CA ALA A 109 -6.45 9.50 -7.91
C ALA A 109 -5.97 8.58 -6.77
N ALA A 110 -4.67 8.30 -6.71
CA ALA A 110 -4.07 7.53 -5.62
C ALA A 110 -4.18 8.27 -4.28
N ASN A 111 -3.95 9.59 -4.27
CA ASN A 111 -4.13 10.42 -3.08
C ASN A 111 -5.59 10.43 -2.59
N ALA A 112 -6.56 10.58 -3.48
CA ALA A 112 -7.99 10.52 -3.13
C ALA A 112 -8.37 9.15 -2.53
N ASN A 113 -7.79 8.06 -3.04
CA ASN A 113 -7.96 6.73 -2.45
C ASN A 113 -7.35 6.63 -1.05
N ALA A 114 -6.15 7.20 -0.84
CA ALA A 114 -5.53 7.24 0.48
C ALA A 114 -6.41 7.98 1.49
N ILE A 115 -6.97 9.15 1.12
CA ILE A 115 -7.96 9.87 1.94
C ILE A 115 -9.18 8.99 2.24
N LYS A 116 -9.75 8.34 1.21
CA LYS A 116 -10.92 7.45 1.39
C LYS A 116 -10.65 6.38 2.45
N TYR A 117 -9.49 5.73 2.40
CA TYR A 117 -9.12 4.73 3.40
C TYR A 117 -8.82 5.36 4.76
N ALA A 118 -8.13 6.50 4.82
CA ALA A 118 -7.88 7.22 6.07
C ALA A 118 -9.20 7.56 6.80
N ILE A 119 -10.22 8.01 6.07
CA ILE A 119 -11.56 8.28 6.63
C ILE A 119 -12.25 6.99 7.04
N ALA A 120 -12.23 5.95 6.20
CA ALA A 120 -12.90 4.68 6.48
C ALA A 120 -12.33 3.95 7.71
N TYR A 121 -11.05 4.17 8.01
CA TYR A 121 -10.33 3.55 9.13
C TYR A 121 -9.95 4.54 10.22
N LYS A 122 -10.54 5.74 10.25
CA LYS A 122 -10.18 6.80 11.22
C LYS A 122 -10.35 6.38 12.69
N ASP A 123 -11.32 5.49 12.94
CA ASP A 123 -11.65 4.99 14.28
C ASP A 123 -11.06 3.59 14.54
N PHE A 124 -10.15 3.13 13.68
CA PHE A 124 -9.44 1.88 13.87
C PHE A 124 -8.32 2.05 14.90
N ASP A 125 -8.34 1.23 15.95
CA ASP A 125 -7.30 1.17 16.96
C ASP A 125 -6.83 -0.28 17.12
N LEU A 126 -5.51 -0.49 16.92
CA LEU A 126 -4.88 -1.80 17.05
C LEU A 126 -4.93 -2.38 18.48
N ASN A 127 -5.05 -1.50 19.48
CA ASN A 127 -5.11 -1.90 20.88
C ASN A 127 -6.50 -2.41 21.27
N VAL A 128 -7.54 -2.01 20.54
CA VAL A 128 -8.90 -2.51 20.74
C VAL A 128 -8.99 -3.96 20.27
N ASN A 129 -9.61 -4.82 21.09
CA ASN A 129 -9.99 -6.16 20.64
C ASN A 129 -11.40 -6.12 20.05
N TYR A 130 -11.50 -6.05 18.74
CA TYR A 130 -12.78 -6.07 18.05
C TYR A 130 -13.42 -7.45 18.17
N PRO A 131 -14.74 -7.53 18.46
CA PRO A 131 -15.42 -8.80 18.62
C PRO A 131 -15.49 -9.58 17.30
N GLN A 132 -15.34 -10.89 17.39
CA GLN A 132 -15.64 -11.78 16.28
C GLN A 132 -17.16 -11.94 16.13
N GLN A 133 -17.70 -11.86 14.91
CA GLN A 133 -19.09 -12.24 14.64
C GLN A 133 -19.26 -13.73 15.02
N SER A 134 -20.06 -13.99 16.04
CA SER A 134 -20.00 -15.21 16.84
C SER A 134 -20.48 -16.46 16.10
N LYS A 135 -19.79 -17.58 16.32
CA LYS A 135 -20.41 -18.91 16.39
C LYS A 135 -20.67 -19.22 17.87
N LYS A 136 -21.81 -19.84 18.20
CA LYS A 136 -22.12 -20.32 19.56
C LYS A 136 -21.12 -21.43 19.92
N SER A 137 -20.07 -21.10 20.67
CA SER A 137 -19.11 -22.08 21.19
C SER A 137 -18.97 -21.90 22.69
N THR A 138 -18.70 -22.98 23.40
CA THR A 138 -18.54 -22.97 24.86
C THR A 138 -17.09 -22.64 25.25
N PRO A 139 -16.88 -22.08 26.47
CA PRO A 139 -15.56 -21.88 27.02
C PRO A 139 -14.74 -23.18 27.02
N PHE A 140 -13.45 -23.08 26.71
CA PHE A 140 -12.55 -24.22 26.76
C PHE A 140 -12.12 -24.48 28.21
N ILE A 141 -12.14 -25.75 28.63
CA ILE A 141 -11.58 -26.20 29.90
C ILE A 141 -10.47 -27.20 29.59
N LEU A 142 -9.27 -26.96 30.11
CA LEU A 142 -8.13 -27.84 29.88
C LEU A 142 -8.34 -29.18 30.63
N SER A 143 -8.29 -30.29 29.89
CA SER A 143 -8.23 -31.63 30.48
C SER A 143 -6.79 -32.15 30.49
N GLN A 144 -6.46 -33.02 31.45
CA GLN A 144 -5.15 -33.67 31.51
C GLN A 144 -4.84 -34.45 30.24
N SER A 145 -5.81 -35.17 29.68
CA SER A 145 -5.63 -35.95 28.45
C SER A 145 -5.27 -35.05 27.26
N TYR A 146 -5.95 -33.90 27.13
CA TYR A 146 -5.63 -32.92 26.09
C TYR A 146 -4.22 -32.37 26.28
N TRP A 147 -3.85 -31.98 27.51
CA TRP A 147 -2.51 -31.49 27.82
C TRP A 147 -1.42 -32.51 27.46
N ASN A 148 -1.61 -33.78 27.83
CA ASN A 148 -0.67 -34.86 27.50
C ASN A 148 -0.48 -34.98 25.98
N SER A 149 -1.55 -34.94 25.19
CA SER A 149 -1.46 -34.95 23.73
C SER A 149 -0.72 -33.73 23.17
N LYS A 150 -0.91 -32.54 23.77
CA LYS A 150 -0.22 -31.31 23.36
C LYS A 150 1.28 -31.40 23.63
N VAL A 151 1.69 -31.84 24.83
CA VAL A 151 3.10 -32.03 25.20
C VAL A 151 3.81 -32.97 24.23
N ILE A 152 3.18 -34.09 23.86
CA ILE A 152 3.73 -35.01 22.85
C ILE A 152 3.91 -34.28 21.51
N GLY A 153 2.89 -33.55 21.06
CA GLY A 153 2.94 -32.80 19.81
C GLY A 153 4.05 -31.75 19.78
N TYR A 154 4.27 -31.01 20.88
CA TYR A 154 5.35 -30.02 20.98
C TYR A 154 6.73 -30.66 20.91
N ASN A 155 6.91 -31.79 21.60
CA ASN A 155 8.17 -32.55 21.55
C ASN A 155 8.47 -33.07 20.14
N ILE A 156 7.47 -33.56 19.41
CA ILE A 156 7.65 -34.01 18.02
C ILE A 156 8.07 -32.84 17.13
N GLN A 157 7.37 -31.70 17.22
CA GLN A 157 7.67 -30.51 16.42
C GLN A 157 9.07 -29.96 16.66
N ASP A 158 9.53 -29.98 17.91
CA ASP A 158 10.86 -29.49 18.28
C ASP A 158 11.96 -30.44 17.83
N LYS A 159 11.74 -31.76 17.96
CA LYS A 159 12.67 -32.77 17.43
C LYS A 159 12.80 -32.68 15.90
N GLN A 160 11.69 -32.53 15.19
CA GLN A 160 11.67 -32.40 13.72
C GLN A 160 12.42 -31.16 13.22
N LYS A 161 12.55 -30.13 14.05
CA LYS A 161 13.30 -28.90 13.74
C LYS A 161 14.66 -28.85 14.45
N HIS A 162 15.14 -29.99 14.96
CA HIS A 162 16.44 -30.15 15.63
C HIS A 162 16.68 -29.19 16.81
N ARG A 163 15.62 -28.85 17.56
CA ARG A 163 15.73 -28.02 18.77
C ARG A 163 16.09 -28.86 20.00
N LYS A 164 16.74 -28.25 20.99
CA LYS A 164 17.07 -28.89 22.27
C LYS A 164 15.81 -29.13 23.10
N THR A 165 15.36 -30.38 23.27
CA THR A 165 14.12 -30.70 23.99
C THR A 165 14.28 -30.98 25.49
N ASN A 166 15.49 -30.88 26.05
CA ASN A 166 15.76 -31.29 27.43
C ASN A 166 14.93 -30.54 28.47
N ASN A 167 14.59 -29.28 28.19
CA ASN A 167 13.84 -28.40 29.09
C ASN A 167 12.44 -28.07 28.55
N ASN A 168 11.91 -28.89 27.66
CA ASN A 168 10.60 -28.66 27.05
C ASN A 168 9.48 -28.73 28.10
N VAL A 169 8.31 -28.16 27.79
CA VAL A 169 7.11 -28.38 28.61
C VAL A 169 6.83 -29.87 28.80
N THR A 170 6.35 -30.20 29.99
CA THR A 170 6.12 -31.57 30.44
C THR A 170 4.66 -31.78 30.85
N ILE A 171 4.27 -33.04 30.98
CA ILE A 171 2.92 -33.40 31.48
C ILE A 171 2.66 -32.88 32.91
N ASN A 172 3.73 -32.69 33.70
CA ASN A 172 3.67 -32.21 35.08
C ASN A 172 3.35 -30.71 35.16
N ASP A 173 3.47 -29.98 34.05
CA ASP A 173 3.15 -28.55 33.99
C ASP A 173 1.65 -28.27 33.83
N TYR A 174 0.80 -29.30 33.96
CA TYR A 174 -0.64 -29.22 33.74
C TYR A 174 -1.32 -28.11 34.55
N GLU A 175 -1.14 -28.08 35.87
CA GLU A 175 -1.82 -27.11 36.73
C GLU A 175 -1.44 -25.68 36.36
N TYR A 176 -0.16 -25.44 36.04
CA TYR A 176 0.32 -24.14 35.57
C TYR A 176 -0.38 -23.71 34.26
N TYR A 177 -0.46 -24.61 33.27
CA TYR A 177 -1.07 -24.26 31.98
C TYR A 177 -2.60 -24.24 32.01
N LYS A 178 -3.23 -24.98 32.93
CA LYS A 178 -4.65 -24.90 33.20
C LYS A 178 -5.01 -23.50 33.72
N ASP A 179 -4.31 -23.05 34.75
CA ASP A 179 -4.46 -21.71 35.31
C ASP A 179 -4.16 -20.62 34.27
N LEU A 180 -3.07 -20.78 33.50
CA LEU A 180 -2.71 -19.85 32.44
C LEU A 180 -3.83 -19.71 31.42
N PHE A 181 -4.37 -20.80 30.88
CA PHE A 181 -5.42 -20.72 29.86
C PHE A 181 -6.77 -20.22 30.38
N GLU A 182 -7.06 -20.42 31.66
CA GLU A 182 -8.30 -19.92 32.29
C GLU A 182 -8.26 -18.40 32.46
N HIS A 183 -7.14 -17.89 32.98
CA HIS A 183 -6.98 -16.47 33.29
C HIS A 183 -6.45 -15.62 32.13
N SER A 184 -5.72 -16.21 31.18
CA SER A 184 -5.20 -15.48 30.02
C SER A 184 -6.21 -15.40 28.87
N ASN A 185 -5.85 -14.59 27.89
CA ASN A 185 -6.46 -14.57 26.57
C ASN A 185 -5.42 -14.99 25.54
N CYS A 186 -5.84 -15.20 24.29
CA CYS A 186 -4.92 -15.31 23.17
C CYS A 186 -4.10 -14.03 23.04
N VAL A 187 -2.77 -14.12 23.03
CA VAL A 187 -1.88 -12.96 22.89
C VAL A 187 -2.10 -12.19 21.58
N ILE A 188 -2.42 -12.91 20.49
CA ILE A 188 -2.57 -12.31 19.16
C ILE A 188 -3.94 -11.65 19.02
N CYS A 189 -5.03 -12.43 19.17
CA CYS A 189 -6.38 -11.90 18.93
C CYS A 189 -7.03 -11.28 20.15
N GLY A 190 -6.55 -11.55 21.37
CA GLY A 190 -7.14 -11.01 22.61
C GLY A 190 -8.40 -11.74 23.11
N ASP A 191 -8.86 -12.79 22.42
CA ASP A 191 -10.07 -13.51 22.83
C ASP A 191 -9.80 -14.59 23.88
N LYS A 192 -10.84 -14.92 24.64
CA LYS A 192 -10.90 -16.12 25.47
C LYS A 192 -10.91 -17.40 24.62
N PHE A 193 -10.38 -18.47 25.18
CA PHE A 193 -10.31 -19.75 24.50
C PHE A 193 -11.65 -20.49 24.55
N ILE A 194 -12.01 -21.09 23.41
CA ILE A 194 -13.28 -21.80 23.22
C ILE A 194 -13.03 -23.16 22.60
N MET A 195 -14.01 -24.06 22.70
CA MET A 195 -13.89 -25.43 22.19
C MET A 195 -13.60 -25.51 20.69
N ASP A 196 -14.13 -24.58 19.90
CA ASP A 196 -13.90 -24.52 18.44
C ASP A 196 -12.50 -24.00 18.08
N ASN A 197 -11.90 -23.20 18.97
CA ASN A 197 -10.62 -22.54 18.76
C ASN A 197 -9.76 -22.67 20.02
N LYS A 198 -9.32 -23.91 20.24
CA LYS A 198 -8.61 -24.34 21.44
C LYS A 198 -7.27 -23.60 21.63
N PRO A 199 -6.79 -23.44 22.87
CA PRO A 199 -5.51 -22.81 23.14
C PRO A 199 -4.35 -23.70 22.67
N THR A 200 -3.26 -23.05 22.28
CA THR A 200 -1.96 -23.63 22.03
C THR A 200 -0.87 -22.72 22.60
N LEU A 201 0.32 -23.27 22.80
CA LEU A 201 1.53 -22.51 23.03
C LEU A 201 2.10 -22.02 21.69
N ASP A 202 2.15 -20.71 21.51
CA ASP A 202 2.97 -20.05 20.50
C ASP A 202 4.36 -19.79 21.09
N ARG A 203 5.39 -19.85 20.24
CA ARG A 203 6.76 -19.54 20.66
C ARG A 203 7.09 -18.09 20.36
N ASN A 204 7.74 -17.44 21.31
CA ASN A 204 8.27 -16.09 21.13
C ASN A 204 9.43 -16.11 20.13
N ASP A 205 10.37 -17.05 20.32
CA ASP A 205 11.44 -17.35 19.36
C ASP A 205 11.26 -18.77 18.79
N ASN A 206 11.04 -18.84 17.46
CA ASN A 206 10.89 -20.09 16.71
C ASN A 206 12.19 -20.92 16.63
N ARG A 207 13.33 -20.37 17.03
CA ARG A 207 14.62 -21.09 17.14
C ARG A 207 14.72 -21.87 18.45
N LEU A 208 14.01 -21.44 19.49
CA LEU A 208 14.01 -22.06 20.80
C LEU A 208 12.87 -23.10 20.94
N PRO A 209 13.03 -24.13 21.79
CA PRO A 209 12.00 -25.14 22.04
C PRO A 209 10.81 -24.55 22.81
N HIS A 210 9.76 -25.34 23.04
CA HIS A 210 8.63 -24.92 23.89
C HIS A 210 8.98 -24.97 25.38
N ILE A 211 9.86 -24.08 25.84
CA ILE A 211 10.10 -23.84 27.28
C ILE A 211 9.12 -22.80 27.82
N LYS A 212 8.83 -22.83 29.13
CA LYS A 212 7.87 -21.91 29.78
C LYS A 212 8.12 -20.44 29.46
N SER A 213 9.38 -19.99 29.52
CA SER A 213 9.76 -18.59 29.24
C SER A 213 9.71 -18.19 27.76
N ASN A 214 9.67 -19.17 26.84
CA ASN A 214 9.60 -18.93 25.40
C ASN A 214 8.18 -19.13 24.85
N CYS A 215 7.21 -19.48 25.69
CA CYS A 215 5.88 -19.83 25.23
C CYS A 215 4.82 -18.88 25.79
N GLN A 216 3.87 -18.54 24.92
CA GLN A 216 2.74 -17.69 25.24
C GLN A 216 1.43 -18.32 24.75
N PRO A 217 0.31 -18.07 25.45
CA PRO A 217 -0.97 -18.66 25.10
C PRO A 217 -1.53 -18.00 23.83
N SER A 218 -1.84 -18.80 22.82
CA SER A 218 -2.41 -18.36 21.55
C SER A 218 -3.53 -19.28 21.11
N CYS A 219 -4.51 -18.73 20.40
CA CYS A 219 -5.57 -19.52 19.80
C CYS A 219 -5.00 -20.36 18.64
N LEU A 220 -5.54 -21.56 18.38
CA LEU A 220 -5.08 -22.44 17.31
C LEU A 220 -5.09 -21.73 15.94
N TYR A 221 -6.17 -21.00 15.64
CA TYR A 221 -6.27 -20.21 14.41
C TYR A 221 -5.16 -19.17 14.30
N CYS A 222 -4.91 -18.43 15.36
CA CYS A 222 -3.97 -17.32 15.44
C CYS A 222 -2.54 -17.82 15.26
N ASN A 223 -2.19 -18.89 15.96
CA ASN A 223 -0.85 -19.50 15.90
C ASN A 223 -0.57 -20.02 14.48
N ARG A 224 -1.54 -20.72 13.86
CA ARG A 224 -1.42 -21.16 12.47
C ARG A 224 -1.31 -20.01 11.48
N TYR A 225 -2.12 -18.97 11.67
CA TYR A 225 -2.15 -17.80 10.77
C TYR A 225 -0.87 -16.96 10.90
N LYS A 226 -0.34 -16.81 12.12
CA LYS A 226 0.96 -16.17 12.38
C LYS A 226 2.08 -16.92 11.67
N SER A 227 2.15 -18.24 11.84
CA SER A 227 3.26 -19.05 11.31
C SER A 227 4.60 -18.46 11.78
N ASP A 228 5.51 -18.13 10.86
CA ASP A 228 6.80 -17.47 11.13
C ASP A 228 6.74 -15.92 11.02
N ASN A 229 5.55 -15.34 10.85
CA ASN A 229 5.40 -13.88 10.79
C ASN A 229 5.41 -13.24 12.18
N TYR A 230 5.59 -11.92 12.20
CA TYR A 230 5.56 -11.12 13.42
C TYR A 230 4.17 -11.04 14.04
N GLU A 231 4.10 -11.24 15.36
CA GLU A 231 2.87 -11.21 16.15
C GLU A 231 2.05 -9.92 15.93
N LYS A 232 2.70 -8.76 15.98
CA LYS A 232 2.05 -7.45 15.80
C LYS A 232 1.40 -7.31 14.43
N VAL A 233 2.07 -7.83 13.38
CA VAL A 233 1.54 -7.82 12.01
C VAL A 233 0.33 -8.74 11.89
N THR A 234 0.41 -9.94 12.47
CA THR A 234 -0.72 -10.87 12.51
C THR A 234 -1.92 -10.28 13.27
N ARG A 235 -1.67 -9.65 14.43
CA ARG A 235 -2.70 -8.96 15.20
C ARG A 235 -3.35 -7.85 14.38
N LEU A 236 -2.56 -7.02 13.70
CA LEU A 236 -3.06 -5.96 12.82
C LEU A 236 -4.05 -6.50 11.79
N PHE A 237 -3.69 -7.55 11.05
CA PHE A 237 -4.59 -8.13 10.04
C PHE A 237 -5.85 -8.74 10.64
N ILE A 238 -5.76 -9.40 11.80
CA ILE A 238 -6.93 -9.97 12.48
C ILE A 238 -7.88 -8.85 12.93
N GLN A 239 -7.37 -7.83 13.62
CA GLN A 239 -8.19 -6.74 14.14
C GLN A 239 -8.76 -5.89 13.00
N LEU A 240 -7.98 -5.61 11.96
CA LEU A 240 -8.44 -4.90 10.77
C LEU A 240 -9.61 -5.64 10.11
N ARG A 241 -9.47 -6.96 9.91
CA ARG A 241 -10.54 -7.78 9.34
C ARG A 241 -11.83 -7.72 10.16
N ARG A 242 -11.71 -7.78 11.50
CA ARG A 242 -12.87 -7.67 12.39
C ARG A 242 -13.51 -6.28 12.34
N TYR A 243 -12.70 -5.23 12.36
CA TYR A 243 -13.17 -3.86 12.18
C TYR A 243 -13.93 -3.69 10.87
N CYS A 244 -13.40 -4.21 9.76
CA CYS A 244 -14.09 -4.18 8.47
C CYS A 244 -15.43 -4.91 8.51
N ASN A 245 -15.51 -6.08 9.16
CA ASN A 245 -16.76 -6.83 9.27
C ASN A 245 -17.82 -6.09 10.09
N ILE A 246 -17.43 -5.44 11.19
CA ILE A 246 -18.33 -4.69 12.07
C ILE A 246 -18.87 -3.45 11.34
N ASN A 247 -17.99 -2.72 10.66
CA ASN A 247 -18.33 -1.49 9.94
C ASN A 247 -18.82 -1.72 8.51
N ARG A 248 -18.97 -2.98 8.08
CA ARG A 248 -19.40 -3.39 6.73
C ARG A 248 -18.53 -2.79 5.61
N LEU A 249 -17.23 -2.68 5.88
CA LEU A 249 -16.26 -2.16 4.92
C LEU A 249 -15.90 -3.23 3.88
N PRO A 250 -15.72 -2.84 2.59
CA PRO A 250 -15.26 -3.75 1.56
C PRO A 250 -13.92 -4.39 1.91
N GLN A 251 -13.83 -5.70 1.67
CA GLN A 251 -12.60 -6.49 1.83
C GLN A 251 -12.23 -7.15 0.51
N THR A 252 -11.06 -7.77 0.45
CA THR A 252 -10.62 -8.58 -0.69
C THR A 252 -11.66 -9.65 -1.02
N ILE A 253 -12.14 -9.65 -2.26
CA ILE A 253 -13.07 -10.67 -2.76
C ILE A 253 -12.28 -11.95 -2.99
N VAL A 254 -12.63 -13.01 -2.25
CA VAL A 254 -11.97 -14.32 -2.34
C VAL A 254 -12.74 -15.34 -3.18
N ASN A 255 -13.96 -15.01 -3.59
CA ASN A 255 -14.81 -15.88 -4.40
C ASN A 255 -14.85 -15.36 -5.85
N ASP A 256 -14.49 -16.22 -6.78
CA ASP A 256 -14.40 -15.89 -8.21
C ASP A 256 -15.77 -15.51 -8.81
N GLU A 257 -16.81 -16.28 -8.53
CA GLU A 257 -18.16 -16.01 -9.04
C GLU A 257 -18.68 -14.65 -8.58
N ILE A 258 -18.45 -14.31 -7.29
CA ILE A 258 -18.80 -13.01 -6.73
C ILE A 258 -18.00 -11.90 -7.41
N TYR A 259 -16.70 -12.12 -7.66
CA TYR A 259 -15.87 -11.16 -8.39
C TYR A 259 -16.41 -10.93 -9.80
N GLN A 260 -16.71 -11.99 -10.56
CA GLN A 260 -17.24 -11.89 -11.93
C GLN A 260 -18.61 -11.20 -11.95
N LEU A 261 -19.50 -11.52 -11.00
CA LEU A 261 -20.81 -10.89 -10.88
C LEU A 261 -20.69 -9.38 -10.64
N ILE A 262 -19.84 -8.97 -9.71
CA ILE A 262 -19.59 -7.55 -9.42
C ILE A 262 -18.96 -6.89 -10.65
N ARG A 263 -17.96 -7.52 -11.27
CA ARG A 263 -17.23 -6.97 -12.41
C ARG A 263 -18.12 -6.71 -13.62
N ARG A 264 -19.03 -7.65 -13.93
CA ARG A 264 -19.97 -7.56 -15.07
C ARG A 264 -20.94 -6.39 -14.94
N ASN A 265 -21.28 -6.02 -13.70
CA ASN A 265 -22.22 -4.92 -13.42
C ASN A 265 -21.53 -3.55 -13.28
N ILE A 266 -20.19 -3.48 -13.31
CA ILE A 266 -19.44 -2.22 -13.31
C ILE A 266 -19.23 -1.77 -14.77
N THR A 267 -19.94 -0.72 -15.19
CA THR A 267 -19.78 -0.04 -16.48
C THR A 267 -19.03 1.28 -16.31
N GLY A 268 -17.91 1.46 -17.03
CA GLY A 268 -16.96 2.55 -16.80
C GLY A 268 -16.07 2.28 -15.58
N GLY A 269 -14.77 2.56 -15.70
CA GLY A 269 -13.82 2.32 -14.62
C GLY A 269 -13.62 3.57 -13.77
N LEU A 270 -13.89 3.48 -12.47
CA LEU A 270 -13.21 4.36 -11.52
C LEU A 270 -11.71 4.11 -11.69
N SER A 271 -10.94 5.13 -12.07
CA SER A 271 -9.47 5.12 -12.22
C SER A 271 -8.72 4.65 -10.95
N ASN A 272 -9.46 4.41 -9.88
CA ASN A 272 -9.05 4.16 -8.53
C ASN A 272 -9.04 2.67 -8.15
N VAL A 273 -9.63 1.78 -8.95
CA VAL A 273 -9.70 0.35 -8.62
C VAL A 273 -8.64 -0.39 -9.41
N MET A 274 -7.52 -0.70 -8.74
CA MET A 274 -6.56 -1.69 -9.24
C MET A 274 -7.24 -3.06 -9.22
N HIS A 275 -7.93 -3.40 -10.31
CA HIS A 275 -8.50 -4.73 -10.53
C HIS A 275 -7.38 -5.73 -10.80
N ARG A 276 -6.69 -6.17 -9.76
CA ARG A 276 -5.78 -7.31 -9.84
C ARG A 276 -6.57 -8.58 -9.60
N TYR A 277 -6.95 -9.22 -10.70
CA TYR A 277 -7.54 -10.55 -10.69
C TYR A 277 -6.43 -11.58 -10.80
N ASN A 278 -6.25 -12.39 -9.75
CA ASN A 278 -5.27 -13.47 -9.73
C ASN A 278 -5.95 -14.72 -9.19
N ARG A 279 -5.96 -15.79 -9.97
CA ARG A 279 -6.40 -17.12 -9.56
C ARG A 279 -5.21 -17.91 -9.04
N ALA A 280 -5.38 -18.46 -7.84
CA ALA A 280 -4.38 -19.32 -7.23
C ALA A 280 -4.01 -20.48 -8.17
N ASN A 281 -2.71 -20.73 -8.32
CA ASN A 281 -2.13 -21.80 -9.17
C ASN A 281 -2.38 -21.69 -10.68
N ILE A 282 -2.94 -20.57 -11.16
CA ILE A 282 -3.14 -20.35 -12.60
C ILE A 282 -2.36 -19.11 -13.05
N ASP A 283 -2.53 -18.01 -12.33
CA ASP A 283 -1.93 -16.74 -12.70
C ASP A 283 -0.63 -16.55 -11.91
N THR A 284 0.46 -16.17 -12.59
CA THR A 284 1.73 -15.80 -11.97
C THR A 284 1.89 -14.28 -12.03
N ILE A 285 2.23 -13.67 -10.89
CA ILE A 285 2.59 -12.26 -10.85
C ILE A 285 3.92 -12.12 -11.60
N LYS A 286 3.89 -11.49 -12.77
CA LYS A 286 5.10 -11.01 -13.46
C LYS A 286 5.61 -9.74 -12.81
#